data_AF-A0A1B6MQK9-F1
#
_entry.id   AF-A0A1B6MQK9-F1
#
_cell.length_a   1.000
_cell.length_b   1.000
_cell.length_c   1.000
_cell.angle_alpha   90.00
_cell.angle_beta   90.00
_cell.angle_gamma   90.00
#
_symmetry.space_group_name_H-M   'P 1'
#
loop_
_entity.id
_entity.type
_entity.pdbx_description
1 polymer ?
#
loop_
_entity_poly.entity_id
_entity_poly.type
_entity_poly.pdbx_seq_one_letter_code
_entity_poly.pdbx_strand_id
1 'polypeptide(L)'
;SDEDLCVRDSFVVIRNSVLLAGSMDKSTLGSGGKNNIFYVLLRDWGEGVATTAMWRLARLTSKYLMDRGFSIGIGDVTPGTGLLRAKQRLLNGGYTKCDEYIARMRDGRLQCQPGCTAEETLEAVILKELSVIRDHAGKACLKELHPTNSPLVMALSGSKGSFINISQMIACVGQQAISGKRAPDGFEDRAL
;
A
#
# COMPACT_ATOMS: atom_id res chain seq x y z
N SER A 1 1.39 -31.39 -4.78
CA SER A 1 1.97 -30.26 -4.03
C SER A 1 3.01 -29.60 -4.93
N ASP A 2 2.58 -28.68 -5.80
CA ASP A 2 3.44 -27.94 -6.73
C ASP A 2 3.88 -26.57 -6.15
N GLU A 3 3.74 -26.40 -4.83
CA GLU A 3 4.04 -25.13 -4.14
C GLU A 3 5.55 -24.81 -4.16
N ASP A 4 6.41 -25.85 -4.24
CA ASP A 4 7.87 -25.74 -4.28
C ASP A 4 8.39 -25.13 -5.61
N LEU A 5 7.59 -25.17 -6.70
CA LEU A 5 7.93 -24.63 -8.03
C LEU A 5 7.10 -23.37 -8.36
N CYS A 6 6.92 -22.49 -7.38
CA CYS A 6 6.20 -21.25 -7.58
C CYS A 6 6.94 -20.31 -8.55
N VAL A 7 6.30 -19.92 -9.66
CA VAL A 7 6.85 -18.98 -10.65
C VAL A 7 7.26 -17.62 -10.05
N ARG A 8 6.62 -17.23 -8.93
CA ARG A 8 6.88 -15.96 -8.23
C ARG A 8 7.75 -16.11 -7.00
N ASP A 9 8.36 -17.28 -6.80
CA ASP A 9 9.27 -17.56 -5.67
C ASP A 9 8.67 -17.16 -4.30
N SER A 10 7.36 -17.37 -4.15
CA SER A 10 6.58 -16.85 -3.02
C SER A 10 6.51 -17.82 -1.84
N PHE A 11 6.99 -19.05 -2.00
CA PHE A 11 6.94 -20.08 -0.97
C PHE A 11 8.35 -20.39 -0.48
N VAL A 12 8.61 -20.14 0.81
CA VAL A 12 9.93 -20.32 1.42
C VAL A 12 10.10 -21.75 1.92
N VAL A 13 11.06 -22.47 1.34
CA VAL A 13 11.40 -23.86 1.70
C VAL A 13 12.82 -23.90 2.25
N ILE A 14 12.94 -24.23 3.53
CA ILE A 14 14.23 -24.46 4.19
C ILE A 14 14.28 -25.92 4.62
N ARG A 15 15.29 -26.66 4.16
CA ARG A 15 15.54 -28.05 4.57
C ARG A 15 17.00 -28.23 4.93
N ASN A 16 17.28 -28.91 6.03
CA ASN A 16 18.65 -29.16 6.52
C ASN A 16 19.51 -27.88 6.56
N SER A 17 18.92 -26.78 7.05
CA SER A 17 19.57 -25.47 7.13
C SER A 17 19.98 -24.83 5.78
N VAL A 18 19.41 -25.29 4.67
CA VAL A 18 19.60 -24.72 3.33
C VAL A 18 18.28 -24.15 2.82
N LEU A 19 18.32 -22.90 2.33
CA LEU A 19 17.21 -22.28 1.60
C LEU A 19 17.16 -22.87 0.18
N LEU A 20 16.12 -23.64 -0.11
CA LEU A 20 15.94 -24.34 -1.39
C LEU A 20 15.11 -23.53 -2.38
N ALA A 21 14.09 -22.83 -1.90
CA ALA A 21 13.18 -22.00 -2.69
C ALA A 21 12.60 -20.87 -1.83
N GLY A 22 12.17 -19.80 -2.47
CA GLY A 22 11.44 -18.70 -1.87
C GLY A 22 12.30 -17.49 -1.49
N SER A 23 11.69 -16.31 -1.64
CA SER A 23 12.26 -15.05 -1.20
C SER A 23 11.87 -14.72 0.24
N MET A 24 12.85 -14.34 1.06
CA MET A 24 12.61 -13.99 2.47
C MET A 24 12.19 -12.52 2.63
N ASP A 25 11.02 -12.31 3.21
CA ASP A 25 10.43 -10.99 3.50
C ASP A 25 10.21 -10.79 5.02
N LYS A 26 9.52 -9.69 5.39
CA LYS A 26 9.11 -9.43 6.77
C LYS A 26 8.29 -10.56 7.40
N SER A 27 7.53 -11.34 6.63
CA SER A 27 6.73 -12.43 7.21
C SER A 27 7.60 -13.58 7.71
N THR A 28 8.73 -13.82 7.05
CA THR A 28 9.68 -14.91 7.36
C THR A 28 10.79 -14.50 8.33
N LEU A 29 11.26 -13.25 8.27
CA LEU A 29 12.37 -12.73 9.09
C LEU A 29 11.93 -11.74 10.17
N GLY A 30 10.80 -11.07 9.98
CA GLY A 30 10.35 -9.96 10.82
C GLY A 30 9.51 -10.38 12.02
N SER A 31 9.23 -9.43 12.90
CA SER A 31 8.35 -9.63 14.05
C SER A 31 6.88 -9.75 13.61
N GLY A 32 6.16 -10.71 14.20
CA GLY A 32 4.70 -10.86 14.04
C GLY A 32 4.24 -12.18 13.43
N GLY A 33 5.11 -12.90 12.72
CA GLY A 33 4.79 -14.24 12.20
C GLY A 33 5.14 -15.34 13.20
N LYS A 34 4.20 -16.28 13.45
CA LYS A 34 4.52 -17.53 14.20
C LYS A 34 5.50 -18.43 13.44
N ASN A 35 5.56 -18.28 12.12
CA ASN A 35 6.44 -19.03 11.22
C ASN A 35 7.74 -18.26 10.90
N ASN A 36 8.23 -17.45 11.84
CA ASN A 36 9.51 -16.75 11.69
C ASN A 36 10.68 -17.73 11.91
N ILE A 37 11.69 -17.69 11.04
CA ILE A 37 12.90 -18.52 11.16
C ILE A 37 13.61 -18.36 12.52
N PHE A 38 13.69 -17.14 13.06
CA PHE A 38 14.31 -16.87 14.35
C PHE A 38 13.49 -17.43 15.51
N TYR A 39 12.17 -17.49 15.36
CA TYR A 39 11.30 -18.11 16.35
C TYR A 39 11.49 -19.64 16.35
N VAL A 40 11.59 -20.27 15.18
CA VAL A 40 11.88 -21.70 15.05
C VAL A 40 13.26 -22.02 15.64
N LEU A 41 14.28 -21.21 15.33
CA LEU A 41 15.63 -21.37 15.88
C LEU A 41 15.65 -21.21 17.41
N LEU A 42 14.93 -20.23 17.94
CA LEU A 42 14.81 -20.01 19.38
C LEU A 42 14.13 -21.19 20.09
N ARG A 43 13.07 -21.73 19.50
CA ARG A 43 12.29 -22.84 20.08
C ARG A 43 13.08 -24.15 20.09
N ASP A 44 13.74 -24.46 18.98
CA ASP A 44 14.33 -25.79 18.76
C ASP A 44 15.80 -25.86 19.22
N TRP A 45 16.56 -24.75 19.18
CA TRP A 45 18.00 -24.70 19.54
C TRP A 45 18.36 -23.67 20.61
N GLY A 46 17.41 -22.86 21.08
CA GLY A 46 17.62 -21.87 22.14
C GLY A 46 18.19 -20.52 21.69
N GLU A 47 18.34 -19.62 22.65
CA GLU A 47 18.66 -18.21 22.42
C GLU A 47 20.03 -17.98 21.78
N GLY A 48 21.06 -18.69 22.24
CA GLY A 48 22.43 -18.48 21.74
C GLY A 48 22.57 -18.73 20.24
N VAL A 49 21.89 -19.76 19.72
CA VAL A 49 21.89 -20.09 18.29
C VAL A 49 21.09 -19.06 17.50
N ALA A 50 19.91 -18.65 18.00
CA ALA A 50 19.09 -17.63 17.36
C ALA A 50 19.82 -16.29 17.24
N THR A 51 20.45 -15.82 18.33
CA THR A 51 21.22 -14.57 18.35
C THR A 51 22.43 -14.64 17.41
N THR A 52 23.14 -15.77 17.38
CA THR A 52 24.26 -15.97 16.46
C THR A 52 23.80 -15.95 14.99
N ALA A 53 22.66 -16.57 14.69
CA ALA A 53 22.09 -16.56 13.34
C ALA A 53 21.67 -15.15 12.90
N MET A 54 20.99 -14.40 13.78
CA MET A 54 20.64 -12.99 13.54
C MET A 54 21.88 -12.14 13.27
N TRP A 55 22.92 -12.28 14.09
CA TRP A 55 24.18 -11.55 13.95
C TRP A 55 24.87 -11.84 12.60
N ARG A 56 24.94 -13.12 12.22
CA ARG A 56 25.54 -13.54 10.94
C ARG A 56 24.75 -12.99 9.76
N LEU A 57 23.42 -13.08 9.80
CA LEU A 57 22.57 -12.53 8.75
C LEU A 57 22.77 -11.02 8.62
N ALA A 58 22.68 -10.27 9.73
CA ALA A 58 22.83 -8.82 9.73
C ALA A 58 24.18 -8.36 9.16
N ARG A 59 25.27 -9.05 9.49
CA ARG A 59 26.60 -8.73 8.93
C ARG A 59 26.68 -9.01 7.44
N LEU A 60 26.16 -10.16 7.00
CA LEU A 60 26.16 -10.55 5.58
C LEU A 60 25.33 -9.56 4.76
N THR A 61 24.10 -9.27 5.19
CA THR A 61 23.20 -8.36 4.47
C THR A 61 23.74 -6.94 4.45
N SER A 62 24.33 -6.47 5.55
CA SER A 62 24.95 -5.14 5.59
C SER A 62 26.10 -5.02 4.60
N LYS A 63 27.00 -6.01 4.56
CA LYS A 63 28.11 -6.00 3.60
C LYS A 63 27.61 -6.09 2.15
N TYR A 64 26.65 -6.96 1.88
CA TYR A 64 26.03 -7.07 0.56
C TYR A 64 25.38 -5.75 0.11
N LEU A 65 24.65 -5.08 1.00
CA LEU A 65 23.99 -3.80 0.70
C LEU A 65 25.00 -2.66 0.49
N MET A 66 26.11 -2.65 1.24
CA MET A 66 27.20 -1.69 1.03
C MET A 66 27.85 -1.85 -0.35
N ASP A 67 28.04 -3.10 -0.81
CA ASP A 67 28.68 -3.37 -2.10
C ASP A 67 27.74 -3.13 -3.28
N ARG A 68 26.43 -3.42 -3.12
CA ARG A 68 25.42 -3.23 -4.17
C ARG A 68 24.91 -1.78 -4.25
N GLY A 69 24.75 -1.12 -3.12
CA GLY A 69 24.03 0.14 -2.99
C GLY A 69 22.52 -0.01 -3.13
N PHE A 70 21.77 0.84 -2.44
CA PHE A 70 20.32 0.97 -2.59
C PHE A 70 19.93 2.43 -2.32
N SER A 71 19.15 3.02 -3.24
CA SER A 71 18.76 4.43 -3.15
C SER A 71 17.37 4.64 -3.72
N ILE A 72 16.75 5.76 -3.34
CA ILE A 72 15.47 6.24 -3.85
C ILE A 72 15.68 7.62 -4.46
N GLY A 73 15.24 7.81 -5.69
CA GLY A 73 15.30 9.08 -6.40
C GLY A 73 13.93 9.66 -6.70
N ILE A 74 13.91 10.92 -7.15
CA ILE A 74 12.67 11.55 -7.66
C ILE A 74 12.12 10.79 -8.88
N GLY A 75 12.99 10.17 -9.67
CA GLY A 75 12.60 9.35 -10.82
C GLY A 75 11.76 8.13 -10.42
N ASP A 76 11.98 7.56 -9.23
CA ASP A 76 11.22 6.41 -8.75
C ASP A 76 9.77 6.76 -8.35
N VAL A 77 9.50 8.04 -8.11
CA VAL A 77 8.18 8.56 -7.73
C VAL A 77 7.55 9.44 -8.82
N THR A 78 8.19 9.55 -9.97
CA THR A 78 7.65 10.32 -11.10
C THR A 78 6.70 9.44 -11.91
N PRO A 79 5.43 9.82 -12.10
CA PRO A 79 4.46 9.01 -12.82
C PRO A 79 4.74 8.99 -14.33
N GLY A 80 4.54 7.82 -14.95
CA GLY A 80 4.56 7.68 -16.41
C GLY A 80 3.39 8.41 -17.09
N THR A 81 3.52 8.66 -18.40
CA THR A 81 2.45 9.32 -19.18
C THR A 81 1.19 8.45 -19.28
N GLY A 82 1.36 7.12 -19.24
CA GLY A 82 0.27 6.14 -19.15
C GLY A 82 -0.54 6.33 -17.87
N LEU A 83 0.14 6.37 -16.72
CA LEU A 83 -0.48 6.59 -15.42
C LEU A 83 -1.21 7.92 -15.35
N LEU A 84 -0.61 8.99 -15.88
CA LEU A 84 -1.23 10.32 -15.90
C LEU A 84 -2.55 10.33 -16.67
N ARG A 85 -2.60 9.69 -17.85
CA ARG A 85 -3.84 9.55 -18.64
C ARG A 85 -4.88 8.70 -17.92
N ALA A 86 -4.45 7.58 -17.32
CA ALA A 86 -5.33 6.71 -16.55
C ALA A 86 -5.91 7.45 -15.33
N LYS A 87 -5.08 8.18 -14.60
CA LYS A 87 -5.47 9.03 -13.47
C LYS A 87 -6.49 10.08 -13.91
N GLN A 88 -6.25 10.79 -15.01
CA GLN A 88 -7.18 11.82 -15.47
C GLN A 88 -8.55 11.24 -15.82
N ARG A 89 -8.60 10.07 -16.48
CA ARG A 89 -9.87 9.38 -16.75
C ARG A 89 -10.60 8.98 -15.47
N LEU A 90 -9.88 8.46 -14.47
CA LEU A 90 -10.46 8.10 -13.18
C LEU A 90 -11.02 9.32 -12.44
N LEU A 91 -10.25 10.42 -12.41
CA LEU A 91 -10.67 11.67 -11.78
C LEU A 91 -11.91 12.26 -12.47
N ASN A 92 -11.89 12.37 -13.80
CA ASN A 92 -13.01 12.92 -14.55
C ASN A 92 -14.29 12.10 -14.30
N GLY A 93 -14.22 10.77 -14.40
CA GLY A 93 -15.39 9.92 -14.13
C GLY A 93 -15.87 9.98 -12.69
N GLY A 94 -14.96 10.13 -11.73
CA GLY A 94 -15.29 10.31 -10.32
C GLY A 94 -15.96 11.64 -10.03
N TYR A 95 -15.44 12.74 -10.58
CA TYR A 95 -16.03 14.06 -10.43
C TYR A 95 -17.41 14.14 -11.08
N THR A 96 -17.60 13.59 -12.27
CA THR A 96 -18.93 13.53 -12.91
C THR A 96 -19.96 12.83 -12.02
N LYS A 97 -19.60 11.73 -11.35
CA LYS A 97 -20.51 11.06 -10.40
C LYS A 97 -20.81 11.91 -9.17
N CYS A 98 -19.81 12.60 -8.62
CA CYS A 98 -20.01 13.52 -7.51
C CYS A 98 -20.99 14.64 -7.91
N ASP A 99 -20.82 15.21 -9.11
CA ASP A 99 -21.71 16.23 -9.66
C ASP A 99 -23.14 15.70 -9.85
N GLU A 100 -23.30 14.45 -10.32
CA GLU A 100 -24.60 13.78 -10.39
C GLU A 100 -25.25 13.63 -9.02
N TYR A 101 -24.50 13.26 -7.97
CA TYR A 101 -25.04 13.17 -6.61
C TYR A 101 -25.48 14.53 -6.07
N ILE A 102 -24.71 15.59 -6.34
CA ILE A 102 -25.05 16.96 -5.97
C ILE A 102 -26.33 17.40 -6.71
N ALA A 103 -26.45 17.11 -8.00
CA ALA A 103 -27.65 17.41 -8.78
C ALA A 103 -28.87 16.64 -8.24
N ARG A 104 -28.73 15.36 -7.93
CA ARG A 104 -29.82 14.55 -7.34
C ARG A 104 -30.28 15.07 -5.98
N MET A 105 -29.38 15.62 -5.18
CA MET A 105 -29.75 16.26 -3.92
C MET A 105 -30.54 17.55 -4.16
N ARG A 106 -30.10 18.40 -5.11
CA ARG A 106 -30.84 19.62 -5.49
C ARG A 106 -32.24 19.32 -6.03
N ASP A 107 -32.39 18.24 -6.78
CA ASP A 107 -33.69 17.77 -7.31
C ASP A 107 -34.54 17.03 -6.27
N GLY A 108 -34.05 16.82 -5.05
CA GLY A 108 -34.75 16.06 -4.00
C GLY A 108 -34.89 14.56 -4.28
N ARG A 109 -34.11 14.01 -5.21
CA ARG A 109 -34.16 12.60 -5.65
C ARG A 109 -33.10 11.70 -5.00
N LEU A 110 -32.27 12.25 -4.11
CA LEU A 110 -31.25 11.49 -3.40
C LEU A 110 -31.89 10.54 -2.38
N GLN A 111 -31.57 9.24 -2.47
CA GLN A 111 -32.02 8.26 -1.47
C GLN A 111 -31.18 8.41 -0.19
N CYS A 112 -31.83 8.78 0.91
CA CYS A 112 -31.19 8.89 2.23
C CYS A 112 -30.80 7.51 2.76
N GLN A 113 -29.63 7.42 3.40
CA GLN A 113 -29.25 6.23 4.14
C GLN A 113 -30.04 6.14 5.45
N PRO A 114 -30.34 4.92 5.95
CA PRO A 114 -31.09 4.76 7.21
C PRO A 114 -30.39 5.49 8.37
N GLY A 115 -31.11 6.38 9.04
CA GLY A 115 -30.60 7.13 10.20
C GLY A 115 -29.73 8.35 9.85
N CYS A 116 -29.62 8.73 8.58
CA CYS A 116 -28.88 9.92 8.14
C CYS A 116 -29.81 10.95 7.50
N THR A 117 -29.47 12.23 7.66
CA THR A 117 -30.09 13.31 6.88
C THR A 117 -29.69 13.25 5.40
N ALA A 118 -30.37 14.01 4.54
CA ALA A 118 -30.03 14.06 3.11
C ALA A 118 -28.62 14.62 2.87
N GLU A 119 -28.22 15.64 3.63
CA GLU A 119 -26.87 16.23 3.60
C GLU A 119 -25.79 15.26 4.08
N GLU A 120 -26.02 14.59 5.21
CA GLU A 120 -25.10 13.57 5.71
C GLU A 120 -24.97 12.39 4.76
N THR A 121 -26.07 12.01 4.11
CA THR A 121 -26.04 10.96 3.08
C THR A 121 -25.21 11.40 1.87
N LEU A 122 -25.39 12.64 1.39
CA LEU A 122 -24.59 13.16 0.27
C LEU A 122 -23.10 13.13 0.64
N GLU A 123 -22.75 13.61 1.82
CA GLU A 123 -21.38 13.67 2.31
C GLU A 123 -20.76 12.27 2.40
N ALA A 124 -21.48 11.29 2.96
CA ALA A 124 -21.03 9.91 3.06
C ALA A 124 -20.81 9.27 1.67
N VAL A 125 -21.71 9.52 0.72
CA VAL A 125 -21.61 8.97 -0.64
C VAL A 125 -20.43 9.59 -1.41
N ILE A 126 -20.25 10.91 -1.32
CA ILE A 126 -19.12 11.60 -1.96
C ILE A 126 -17.80 11.13 -1.36
N LEU A 127 -17.69 11.07 -0.03
CA LEU A 127 -16.47 10.62 0.66
C LEU A 127 -16.10 9.17 0.28
N LYS A 128 -17.12 8.31 0.14
CA LYS A 128 -16.94 6.94 -0.35
C LYS A 128 -16.43 6.91 -1.79
N GLU A 129 -17.05 7.65 -2.71
CA GLU A 129 -16.62 7.67 -4.12
C GLU A 129 -15.19 8.21 -4.26
N LEU A 130 -14.84 9.30 -3.56
CA LEU A 130 -13.49 9.86 -3.55
C LEU A 130 -12.45 8.88 -2.98
N SER A 131 -12.83 8.09 -1.97
CA SER A 131 -11.97 7.04 -1.42
C SER A 131 -11.73 5.91 -2.43
N VAL A 132 -12.77 5.52 -3.19
CA VAL A 132 -12.66 4.49 -4.24
C VAL A 132 -11.74 4.96 -5.37
N ILE A 133 -11.83 6.24 -5.78
CA ILE A 133 -10.95 6.80 -6.81
C ILE A 133 -9.48 6.66 -6.39
N ARG A 134 -9.15 6.99 -5.13
CA ARG A 134 -7.80 6.84 -4.57
C ARG A 134 -7.32 5.39 -4.68
N ASP A 135 -8.15 4.44 -4.27
CA ASP A 135 -7.77 3.02 -4.27
C ASP A 135 -7.59 2.48 -5.70
N HIS A 136 -8.41 2.92 -6.66
CA HIS A 136 -8.25 2.58 -8.08
C HIS A 136 -6.99 3.20 -8.68
N ALA A 137 -6.71 4.47 -8.38
CA ALA A 137 -5.48 5.14 -8.81
C ALA A 137 -4.24 4.45 -8.25
N GLY A 138 -4.27 4.01 -6.99
CA GLY A 138 -3.20 3.23 -6.38
C GLY A 138 -2.98 1.87 -7.04
N LYS A 139 -4.06 1.14 -7.33
CA LYS A 139 -3.96 -0.13 -8.08
C LYS A 139 -3.40 0.05 -9.49
N ALA A 140 -3.78 1.13 -10.18
CA ALA A 140 -3.22 1.45 -11.50
C ALA A 140 -1.71 1.76 -11.40
N CYS A 141 -1.31 2.54 -10.39
CA CYS A 141 0.09 2.86 -10.11
C CYS A 141 0.93 1.59 -9.89
N LEU A 142 0.48 0.68 -9.03
CA LEU A 142 1.23 -0.56 -8.73
C LEU A 142 1.41 -1.48 -9.94
N LYS A 143 0.48 -1.44 -10.91
CA LYS A 143 0.58 -2.23 -12.15
C LYS A 143 1.58 -1.66 -13.14
N GLU A 144 1.81 -0.35 -13.10
CA GLU A 144 2.70 0.35 -14.03
C GLU A 144 4.14 0.41 -13.53
N LEU A 145 4.32 0.36 -12.20
CA LEU A 145 5.65 0.36 -11.60
C LEU A 145 6.44 -0.89 -11.97
N HIS A 146 7.68 -0.67 -12.42
CA HIS A 146 8.61 -1.77 -12.71
C HIS A 146 8.99 -2.51 -11.42
N PRO A 147 9.15 -3.86 -11.44
CA PRO A 147 9.50 -4.64 -10.25
C PRO A 147 10.79 -4.21 -9.53
N THR A 148 11.70 -3.52 -10.23
CA THR A 148 12.97 -3.02 -9.65
C THR A 148 12.86 -1.63 -9.03
N ASN A 149 11.69 -1.00 -9.05
CA ASN A 149 11.48 0.32 -8.46
C ASN A 149 11.75 0.28 -6.96
N SER A 150 12.62 1.17 -6.45
CA SER A 150 13.07 1.15 -5.07
C SER A 150 11.94 1.24 -4.03
N PRO A 151 11.00 2.22 -4.10
CA PRO A 151 9.83 2.26 -3.23
C PRO A 151 9.02 0.97 -3.22
N LEU A 152 8.81 0.35 -4.39
CA LEU A 152 8.07 -0.90 -4.51
C LEU A 152 8.79 -2.05 -3.79
N VAL A 153 10.10 -2.19 -3.99
CA VAL A 153 10.93 -3.19 -3.31
C VAL A 153 10.91 -2.99 -1.78
N MET A 154 10.94 -1.74 -1.31
CA MET A 154 10.85 -1.43 0.12
C MET A 154 9.51 -1.84 0.73
N ALA A 155 8.40 -1.58 0.03
CA ALA A 155 7.07 -1.98 0.47
C ALA A 155 6.88 -3.50 0.42
N LEU A 156 7.35 -4.18 -0.63
CA LEU A 156 7.26 -5.64 -0.78
C LEU A 156 8.11 -6.38 0.27
N SER A 157 9.34 -5.91 0.54
CA SER A 157 10.19 -6.46 1.60
C SER A 157 9.63 -6.21 3.01
N GLY A 158 8.69 -5.26 3.14
CA GLY A 158 8.15 -4.83 4.43
C GLY A 158 9.14 -4.03 5.28
N SER A 159 10.21 -3.50 4.67
CA SER A 159 11.25 -2.74 5.38
C SER A 159 10.76 -1.36 5.80
N LYS A 160 10.15 -0.60 4.88
CA LYS A 160 9.55 0.71 5.17
C LYS A 160 8.55 1.10 4.10
N GLY A 161 7.46 1.74 4.55
CA GLY A 161 6.39 2.21 3.68
C GLY A 161 5.40 1.10 3.34
N SER A 162 4.28 1.53 2.77
CA SER A 162 3.19 0.67 2.32
C SER A 162 2.79 1.04 0.90
N PHE A 163 1.99 0.20 0.26
CA PHE A 163 1.41 0.51 -1.04
C PHE A 163 0.63 1.82 -1.08
N ILE A 164 0.03 2.22 0.05
CA ILE A 164 -0.67 3.51 0.17
C ILE A 164 0.32 4.66 0.05
N ASN A 165 1.49 4.58 0.69
CA ASN A 165 2.49 5.65 0.62
C ASN A 165 2.99 5.85 -0.81
N ILE A 166 3.25 4.76 -1.54
CA ILE A 166 3.66 4.80 -2.95
C ILE A 166 2.55 5.43 -3.80
N SER A 167 1.31 4.96 -3.63
CA SER A 167 0.15 5.52 -4.34
C SER A 167 -0.03 7.01 -4.10
N GLN A 168 0.19 7.49 -2.88
CA GLN A 168 0.03 8.90 -2.53
C GLN A 168 1.14 9.78 -3.10
N MET A 169 2.37 9.27 -3.15
CA MET A 169 3.50 9.99 -3.75
C MET A 169 3.39 10.09 -5.27
N ILE A 170 2.89 9.05 -5.95
CA ILE A 170 2.94 8.93 -7.41
C ILE A 170 1.60 9.29 -8.08
N ALA A 171 0.48 8.84 -7.53
CA ALA A 171 -0.83 8.93 -8.17
C ALA A 171 -1.68 10.07 -7.60
N CYS A 172 -2.21 9.90 -6.40
CA CYS A 172 -3.04 10.91 -5.73
C CYS A 172 -3.07 10.70 -4.20
N VAL A 173 -3.05 11.81 -3.46
CA VAL A 173 -3.11 11.81 -1.99
C VAL A 173 -4.47 11.31 -1.48
N GLY A 174 -5.54 11.75 -2.15
CA GLY A 174 -6.93 11.45 -1.79
C GLY A 174 -7.57 12.49 -0.87
N GLN A 175 -8.84 12.28 -0.56
CA GLN A 175 -9.64 13.17 0.28
C GLN A 175 -9.13 13.17 1.72
N GLN A 176 -9.02 14.37 2.31
CA GLN A 176 -8.76 14.55 3.75
C GLN A 176 -10.08 14.59 4.50
N ALA A 177 -10.17 13.82 5.59
CA ALA A 177 -11.36 13.77 6.44
C ALA A 177 -11.00 14.20 7.87
N ILE A 178 -11.81 15.08 8.45
CA ILE A 178 -11.72 15.58 9.82
C ILE A 178 -12.97 15.11 10.55
N SER A 179 -12.81 14.32 11.62
CA SER A 179 -13.94 13.75 12.37
C SER A 179 -14.97 13.00 11.52
N GLY A 180 -14.52 12.33 10.45
CA GLY A 180 -15.37 11.55 9.54
C GLY A 180 -16.08 12.35 8.44
N LYS A 181 -15.86 13.66 8.36
CA LYS A 181 -16.43 14.55 7.32
C LYS A 181 -15.31 15.22 6.53
N ARG A 182 -15.61 15.79 5.35
CA ARG A 182 -14.65 16.66 4.64
C ARG A 182 -14.40 17.95 5.45
N ALA A 183 -13.45 18.76 4.98
CA ALA A 183 -13.12 20.02 5.64
C ALA A 183 -14.39 20.85 5.89
N PRO A 184 -14.68 21.20 7.16
CA PRO A 184 -15.88 21.98 7.47
C PRO A 184 -15.75 23.42 6.97
N ASP A 185 -16.89 24.07 6.80
CA ASP A 185 -16.92 25.49 6.46
C ASP A 185 -16.47 26.31 7.68
N GLY A 186 -15.27 26.89 7.57
CA GLY A 186 -14.66 27.73 8.61
C GLY A 186 -15.03 29.21 8.48
N PHE A 187 -15.63 29.60 7.35
CA PHE A 187 -16.16 30.93 7.05
C PHE A 187 -17.64 30.81 6.64
N GLU A 188 -18.32 31.94 6.42
CA GLU A 188 -19.71 31.96 5.93
C GLU A 188 -19.85 31.14 4.63
N ASP A 189 -20.49 29.97 4.74
CA ASP A 189 -20.78 28.98 3.68
C ASP A 189 -19.59 28.58 2.79
N ARG A 190 -18.37 28.59 3.35
CA ARG A 190 -17.17 28.12 2.64
C ARG A 190 -16.04 27.65 3.56
N ALA A 191 -15.26 26.69 3.07
CA ALA A 191 -14.10 26.14 3.79
C ALA A 191 -12.92 27.12 3.90
N LEU A 192 -12.61 27.86 2.83
CA LEU A 192 -11.47 28.80 2.73
C LEU A 192 -11.84 30.02 1.91
#